data_AF-A0A4D9D9J3-F1
#
_entry.id   AF-A0A4D9D9J3-F1
#
_cell.length_a   1.000
_cell.length_b   1.000
_cell.length_c   1.000
_cell.angle_alpha   90.00
_cell.angle_beta   90.00
_cell.angle_gamma   90.00
#
_symmetry.space_group_name_H-M   'P 1'
#
loop_
_entity.id
_entity.type
_entity.pdbx_description
1 polymer ?
#
loop_
_entity_poly.entity_id
_entity_poly.type
_entity_poly.pdbx_seq_one_letter_code
_entity_poly.pdbx_strand_id
1 'polypeptide(L)'
;MSLSPNRRTANPSSDLYRPVAISNGYPGSSSTQYQPPLPHTLSGTTTASSGAATPFPPNGMTAVASSYPYSDRSTTGTYAGPPQGDANNSGLESGHQQPTAVDRPHVNLESTEYCTTSCASSFCKWFSGYILLITAAALIASRALRELGLVLLSVLPAITLLSFLEMRFRKSVIRMQMLITFFEAVLWMIPIVILENVTNYFLIVRTNLPKDGLCGMCILSSFLQAYLIAGFFEESAKYLAVRRIIYKSYVVDPRALVVYSCCAGSAFGTVEDLMYNLSYGLGTAIVRAFTSVPLHCATGLIIGTSLAERKFFQQDTERWYKTLILPVLIHGTYDFASFLFASGNLAIAGFAIGVVIVISSYVYVRKRVLFLLKAFPEELDAHNMIANGEIEAPGFGCCNPNACPSCYF
;
A
#
# COMPACT_ATOMS: atom_id res chain seq x y z
N MET A 1 -24.87 7.06 -92.45
CA MET A 1 -25.92 7.04 -91.40
C MET A 1 -25.18 6.99 -90.06
N SER A 2 -25.36 7.97 -89.16
CA SER A 2 -26.54 8.18 -88.27
C SER A 2 -26.52 7.17 -87.11
N LEU A 3 -26.56 7.54 -85.82
CA LEU A 3 -26.62 8.86 -85.17
C LEU A 3 -26.08 8.78 -83.71
N SER A 4 -25.76 9.93 -83.10
CA SER A 4 -25.64 10.13 -81.64
C SER A 4 -27.03 10.54 -81.07
N PRO A 5 -27.36 10.67 -79.75
CA PRO A 5 -26.44 11.06 -78.64
C PRO A 5 -26.77 10.63 -77.17
N ASN A 6 -25.86 10.99 -76.22
CA ASN A 6 -26.10 11.40 -74.80
C ASN A 6 -26.82 10.43 -73.81
N ARG A 7 -26.58 10.36 -72.47
CA ARG A 7 -25.83 11.10 -71.40
C ARG A 7 -25.70 10.11 -70.18
N ARG A 8 -25.16 10.33 -68.96
CA ARG A 8 -24.54 11.38 -68.08
C ARG A 8 -23.84 10.59 -66.92
N THR A 9 -22.93 11.02 -66.04
CA THR A 9 -21.78 11.96 -65.96
C THR A 9 -21.11 11.78 -64.57
N ALA A 10 -19.77 11.89 -64.47
CA ALA A 10 -18.94 11.99 -63.22
C ALA A 10 -18.88 10.74 -62.29
N ASN A 11 -17.80 10.46 -61.52
CA ASN A 11 -16.55 11.20 -61.20
C ASN A 11 -15.32 10.23 -60.99
N PRO A 12 -14.05 10.71 -60.86
CA PRO A 12 -12.79 9.90 -60.74
C PRO A 12 -12.51 9.34 -59.32
N SER A 13 -11.58 8.40 -59.01
CA SER A 13 -10.11 8.26 -59.25
C SER A 13 -9.25 9.34 -58.55
N SER A 14 -8.05 9.13 -57.97
CA SER A 14 -7.26 7.96 -57.49
C SER A 14 -6.18 8.51 -56.47
N ASP A 15 -5.05 7.92 -56.00
CA ASP A 15 -4.23 6.74 -56.37
C ASP A 15 -3.19 6.32 -55.26
N LEU A 16 -2.43 5.24 -55.52
CA LEU A 16 -1.09 4.78 -55.03
C LEU A 16 -0.37 5.34 -53.76
N TYR A 17 0.23 4.43 -52.94
CA TYR A 17 1.71 4.29 -52.82
C TYR A 17 2.19 2.99 -52.11
N ARG A 18 3.44 2.56 -52.36
CA ARG A 18 4.20 1.50 -51.64
C ARG A 18 5.65 1.98 -51.37
N PRO A 19 6.32 1.58 -50.27
CA PRO A 19 7.73 1.90 -50.03
C PRO A 19 8.71 0.90 -50.71
N VAL A 20 9.95 1.35 -50.93
CA VAL A 20 11.09 0.62 -51.53
C VAL A 20 12.36 0.92 -50.71
N ALA A 21 13.36 0.03 -50.72
CA ALA A 21 14.62 0.18 -49.98
C ALA A 21 15.84 0.41 -50.91
N ILE A 22 16.73 1.33 -50.51
CA ILE A 22 18.08 1.60 -51.09
C ILE A 22 19.03 1.96 -49.93
N SER A 23 20.35 1.74 -50.09
CA SER A 23 21.39 1.84 -49.04
C SER A 23 22.51 2.86 -49.34
N ASN A 24 23.28 3.23 -48.30
CA ASN A 24 24.76 3.41 -48.25
C ASN A 24 25.24 4.64 -47.42
N GLY A 25 26.29 4.45 -46.61
CA GLY A 25 27.00 5.54 -45.89
C GLY A 25 27.91 5.02 -44.76
N TYR A 26 29.22 5.19 -44.87
CA TYR A 26 30.29 4.80 -43.92
C TYR A 26 30.83 6.03 -43.14
N PRO A 27 31.74 5.91 -42.13
CA PRO A 27 32.32 4.71 -41.51
C PRO A 27 32.21 4.64 -39.96
N GLY A 28 32.53 3.48 -39.38
CA GLY A 28 32.77 3.26 -37.95
C GLY A 28 34.07 2.46 -37.73
N SER A 29 34.80 2.75 -36.64
CA SER A 29 36.17 2.29 -36.44
C SER A 29 36.34 0.87 -35.90
N SER A 30 37.56 0.36 -36.02
CA SER A 30 38.03 -0.99 -35.75
C SER A 30 37.96 -1.49 -34.29
N SER A 31 38.10 -2.81 -34.19
CA SER A 31 38.93 -3.58 -33.23
C SER A 31 38.37 -4.11 -31.89
N THR A 32 38.80 -5.35 -31.63
CA THR A 32 38.93 -6.09 -30.36
C THR A 32 37.69 -6.50 -29.57
N GLN A 33 37.48 -7.83 -29.54
CA GLN A 33 36.70 -8.54 -28.52
C GLN A 33 37.38 -8.43 -27.15
N TYR A 34 36.61 -8.55 -26.07
CA TYR A 34 37.14 -8.87 -24.75
C TYR A 34 36.24 -9.91 -24.06
N GLN A 35 36.81 -11.06 -23.69
CA GLN A 35 36.12 -12.10 -22.91
C GLN A 35 36.56 -12.04 -21.44
N PRO A 36 35.65 -12.16 -20.46
CA PRO A 36 36.01 -12.38 -19.07
C PRO A 36 36.42 -13.85 -18.83
N PRO A 37 37.49 -14.13 -18.07
CA PRO A 37 37.95 -15.49 -17.79
C PRO A 37 37.15 -16.19 -16.67
N LEU A 38 37.17 -17.52 -16.69
CA LEU A 38 36.64 -18.39 -15.63
C LEU A 38 37.62 -18.50 -14.42
N PRO A 39 37.14 -18.89 -13.22
CA PRO A 39 37.91 -18.80 -11.99
C PRO A 39 38.95 -19.92 -11.82
N HIS A 40 40.06 -19.60 -11.14
CA HIS A 40 41.04 -20.58 -10.69
C HIS A 40 40.57 -21.32 -9.43
N THR A 41 40.77 -22.63 -9.42
CA THR A 41 40.73 -23.47 -8.21
C THR A 41 42.06 -23.41 -7.47
N LEU A 42 42.03 -23.47 -6.14
CA LEU A 42 43.17 -23.88 -5.31
C LEU A 42 42.65 -24.56 -4.04
N SER A 43 43.23 -25.71 -3.71
CA SER A 43 42.87 -26.52 -2.53
C SER A 43 43.82 -26.24 -1.36
N GLY A 44 43.32 -26.31 -0.13
CA GLY A 44 44.14 -26.14 1.08
C GLY A 44 43.48 -26.75 2.32
N THR A 45 43.90 -27.95 2.70
CA THR A 45 43.42 -28.68 3.89
C THR A 45 44.39 -28.58 5.07
N THR A 46 43.91 -28.25 6.28
CA THR A 46 44.50 -28.73 7.56
C THR A 46 43.55 -28.59 8.76
N THR A 47 43.08 -29.74 9.26
CA THR A 47 43.02 -30.17 10.68
C THR A 47 42.75 -29.21 11.86
N ALA A 48 41.55 -29.38 12.46
CA ALA A 48 41.29 -29.91 13.82
C ALA A 48 41.53 -29.11 15.14
N SER A 49 40.70 -29.46 16.15
CA SER A 49 40.83 -29.23 17.62
C SER A 49 40.58 -27.80 18.16
N SER A 50 40.17 -27.55 19.43
CA SER A 50 39.37 -28.30 20.43
C SER A 50 39.08 -27.44 21.68
N GLY A 51 38.04 -27.76 22.48
CA GLY A 51 37.73 -27.14 23.80
C GLY A 51 36.56 -26.14 23.74
N ALA A 52 35.50 -26.20 24.56
CA ALA A 52 35.38 -26.18 26.03
C ALA A 52 35.28 -24.74 26.60
N ALA A 53 34.49 -24.38 27.62
CA ALA A 53 33.20 -24.82 28.20
C ALA A 53 33.08 -24.15 29.59
N THR A 54 32.13 -23.20 29.78
CA THR A 54 31.66 -22.68 31.10
C THR A 54 32.71 -21.91 31.96
N PRO A 55 32.38 -21.25 33.11
CA PRO A 55 31.11 -21.15 33.84
C PRO A 55 30.65 -19.73 34.32
N PHE A 56 29.46 -19.68 34.95
CA PHE A 56 29.00 -18.61 35.89
C PHE A 56 29.84 -18.62 37.19
N PRO A 57 29.97 -17.50 37.93
CA PRO A 57 29.10 -17.20 39.11
C PRO A 57 28.92 -15.66 39.38
N PRO A 58 28.57 -15.16 40.59
CA PRO A 58 27.21 -15.21 41.18
C PRO A 58 26.66 -13.87 41.76
N ASN A 59 25.35 -13.87 42.03
CA ASN A 59 24.58 -13.13 43.07
C ASN A 59 25.05 -11.78 43.66
N GLY A 60 24.15 -10.79 43.62
CA GLY A 60 24.10 -9.66 44.57
C GLY A 60 22.67 -9.11 44.71
N MET A 61 22.14 -9.01 45.94
CA MET A 61 20.80 -8.49 46.23
C MET A 61 20.85 -7.08 46.82
N THR A 62 20.05 -6.17 46.28
CA THR A 62 19.47 -5.03 47.03
C THR A 62 18.09 -4.72 46.47
N ALA A 63 17.07 -4.62 47.33
CA ALA A 63 15.71 -4.29 46.93
C ALA A 63 15.40 -2.81 47.20
N VAL A 64 14.62 -2.20 46.30
CA VAL A 64 13.86 -0.97 46.56
C VAL A 64 12.44 -1.22 46.08
N ALA A 65 11.45 -0.95 46.92
CA ALA A 65 10.05 -1.25 46.63
C ALA A 65 9.28 -0.01 46.15
N SER A 66 8.38 -0.19 45.19
CA SER A 66 7.31 0.74 44.87
C SER A 66 6.01 -0.05 44.71
N SER A 67 5.09 0.11 45.67
CA SER A 67 3.87 -0.68 45.81
C SER A 67 2.70 -0.16 44.98
N TYR A 68 1.97 -1.04 44.31
CA TYR A 68 0.50 -0.99 44.24
C TYR A 68 -0.09 -2.41 44.20
N PRO A 69 -1.29 -2.68 44.77
CA PRO A 69 -1.74 -4.03 45.06
C PRO A 69 -2.71 -4.62 44.02
N TYR A 70 -2.62 -5.93 43.81
CA TYR A 70 -3.76 -6.77 43.43
C TYR A 70 -3.61 -8.15 44.10
N SER A 71 -4.71 -8.73 44.58
CA SER A 71 -4.68 -9.89 45.47
C SER A 71 -5.07 -11.20 44.77
N ASP A 72 -4.34 -12.28 45.07
CA ASP A 72 -4.63 -13.64 44.61
C ASP A 72 -6.02 -14.16 44.96
N ARG A 73 -6.58 -14.99 44.05
CA ARG A 73 -6.88 -16.39 44.42
C ARG A 73 -6.95 -17.33 43.23
N SER A 74 -6.64 -18.60 43.49
CA SER A 74 -6.48 -19.67 42.50
C SER A 74 -7.26 -20.94 42.91
N THR A 75 -7.08 -22.02 42.13
CA THR A 75 -7.40 -23.44 42.44
C THR A 75 -8.87 -23.94 42.42
N THR A 76 -9.25 -24.55 41.27
CA THR A 76 -9.75 -25.94 41.09
C THR A 76 -10.91 -26.52 41.93
N GLY A 77 -11.92 -27.15 41.29
CA GLY A 77 -12.83 -28.11 41.96
C GLY A 77 -13.99 -28.68 41.11
N THR A 78 -13.92 -29.97 40.77
CA THR A 78 -14.80 -30.81 39.94
C THR A 78 -16.26 -31.09 40.41
N TYR A 79 -17.18 -31.22 39.43
CA TYR A 79 -18.36 -32.14 39.32
C TYR A 79 -19.23 -32.56 40.53
N ALA A 80 -20.57 -32.34 40.43
CA ALA A 80 -21.65 -33.29 40.81
C ALA A 80 -23.04 -32.85 40.27
N GLY A 81 -24.07 -33.72 40.33
CA GLY A 81 -25.43 -33.48 39.81
C GLY A 81 -26.56 -33.30 40.87
N PRO A 82 -27.83 -33.12 40.45
CA PRO A 82 -28.95 -32.65 41.29
C PRO A 82 -29.86 -33.79 41.85
N PRO A 83 -30.82 -33.50 42.76
CA PRO A 83 -32.20 -33.19 42.31
C PRO A 83 -33.04 -32.20 43.15
N GLN A 84 -34.12 -31.70 42.52
CA GLN A 84 -35.43 -31.18 42.98
C GLN A 84 -35.71 -30.82 44.47
N GLY A 85 -36.39 -29.67 44.65
CA GLY A 85 -37.15 -29.28 45.85
C GLY A 85 -37.96 -27.99 45.61
N ASP A 86 -39.18 -27.88 46.16
CA ASP A 86 -40.18 -26.86 45.79
C ASP A 86 -40.31 -25.65 46.75
N ALA A 87 -40.82 -24.55 46.17
CA ALA A 87 -41.68 -23.51 46.77
C ALA A 87 -41.12 -22.33 47.60
N ASN A 88 -41.81 -21.19 47.40
CA ASN A 88 -42.00 -20.01 48.25
C ASN A 88 -40.90 -18.91 48.36
N ASN A 89 -41.14 -17.83 47.60
CA ASN A 89 -41.02 -16.41 47.97
C ASN A 89 -40.20 -16.02 49.22
N SER A 90 -39.16 -15.20 49.05
CA SER A 90 -39.27 -13.74 49.23
C SER A 90 -37.92 -12.98 49.18
N GLY A 91 -37.94 -11.76 48.64
CA GLY A 91 -37.01 -10.69 49.04
C GLY A 91 -35.68 -10.54 48.27
N LEU A 92 -35.38 -9.27 47.94
CA LEU A 92 -34.06 -8.70 47.61
C LEU A 92 -33.26 -9.36 46.46
N GLU A 93 -33.49 -8.87 45.25
CA GLU A 93 -32.49 -8.93 44.18
C GLU A 93 -31.20 -8.21 44.60
N SER A 94 -30.06 -8.92 44.57
CA SER A 94 -28.74 -8.33 44.69
C SER A 94 -27.98 -8.53 43.38
N GLY A 95 -27.92 -7.47 42.57
CA GLY A 95 -27.46 -7.53 41.18
C GLY A 95 -25.98 -7.84 41.04
N HIS A 96 -25.63 -9.12 40.84
CA HIS A 96 -24.30 -9.53 40.43
C HIS A 96 -24.16 -9.37 38.90
N GLN A 97 -23.86 -8.15 38.45
CA GLN A 97 -23.61 -7.88 37.03
C GLN A 97 -22.32 -8.55 36.58
N GLN A 98 -22.45 -9.62 35.78
CA GLN A 98 -21.35 -10.03 34.89
C GLN A 98 -21.02 -8.86 33.95
N PRO A 99 -19.74 -8.64 33.59
CA PRO A 99 -19.40 -7.66 32.57
C PRO A 99 -20.02 -8.10 31.24
N THR A 100 -21.05 -7.37 30.80
CA THR A 100 -21.69 -7.60 29.51
C THR A 100 -20.66 -7.42 28.40
N ALA A 101 -20.71 -8.28 27.38
CA ALA A 101 -19.87 -8.12 26.20
C ALA A 101 -20.05 -6.71 25.64
N VAL A 102 -18.95 -6.04 25.28
CA VAL A 102 -19.00 -4.69 24.68
C VAL A 102 -19.88 -4.76 23.44
N ASP A 103 -21.05 -4.13 23.54
CA ASP A 103 -22.08 -4.24 22.51
C ASP A 103 -21.52 -3.65 21.21
N ARG A 104 -21.59 -4.42 20.12
CA ARG A 104 -21.11 -3.92 18.84
C ARG A 104 -22.09 -2.84 18.44
N PRO A 105 -21.69 -1.57 18.27
CA PRO A 105 -22.63 -0.54 17.87
C PRO A 105 -23.24 -0.97 16.54
N HIS A 106 -24.55 -1.24 16.55
CA HIS A 106 -25.34 -1.53 15.37
C HIS A 106 -25.51 -0.22 14.57
N VAL A 107 -24.39 0.26 14.00
CA VAL A 107 -24.31 1.49 13.22
C VAL A 107 -25.20 1.32 12.00
N ASN A 108 -26.42 1.84 12.07
CA ASN A 108 -27.34 1.77 10.95
C ASN A 108 -26.75 2.56 9.77
N LEU A 109 -26.39 1.83 8.70
CA LEU A 109 -25.67 2.35 7.55
C LEU A 109 -26.53 3.26 6.66
N GLU A 110 -27.85 3.27 6.87
CA GLU A 110 -28.83 3.99 6.04
C GLU A 110 -28.86 5.52 6.23
N SER A 111 -28.08 6.08 7.15
CA SER A 111 -27.88 7.55 7.25
C SER A 111 -27.08 8.07 6.04
N THR A 112 -27.82 8.46 4.99
CA THR A 112 -27.36 8.96 3.69
C THR A 112 -26.83 10.40 3.70
N GLU A 113 -26.99 11.13 4.81
CA GLU A 113 -26.59 12.53 4.99
C GLU A 113 -25.08 12.76 5.17
N TYR A 114 -24.25 12.17 4.30
CA TYR A 114 -22.80 12.40 4.23
C TYR A 114 -22.33 12.97 2.88
N CYS A 115 -23.25 13.61 2.15
CA CYS A 115 -22.95 14.37 0.93
C CYS A 115 -23.72 15.70 0.91
N THR A 116 -23.31 16.66 1.74
CA THR A 116 -23.73 18.06 1.58
C THR A 116 -23.21 18.62 0.26
N THR A 117 -23.88 19.63 -0.30
CA THR A 117 -23.47 20.28 -1.57
C THR A 117 -22.06 20.86 -1.53
N SER A 118 -21.59 21.25 -0.34
CA SER A 118 -20.19 21.65 -0.08
C SER A 118 -19.18 20.53 -0.35
N CYS A 119 -19.52 19.28 -0.01
CA CYS A 119 -18.68 18.10 -0.26
C CYS A 119 -18.51 17.86 -1.77
N ALA A 120 -19.60 17.91 -2.53
CA ALA A 120 -19.57 17.80 -3.99
C ALA A 120 -18.79 18.94 -4.66
N SER A 121 -19.02 20.19 -4.26
CA SER A 121 -18.27 21.35 -4.77
C SER A 121 -16.75 21.22 -4.51
N SER A 122 -16.38 20.74 -3.32
CA SER A 122 -14.98 20.54 -2.94
C SER A 122 -14.33 19.41 -3.75
N PHE A 123 -15.02 18.27 -3.92
CA PHE A 123 -14.55 17.17 -4.76
C PHE A 123 -14.33 17.61 -6.21
N CYS A 124 -15.30 18.32 -6.82
CA CYS A 124 -15.17 18.80 -8.19
C CYS A 124 -14.00 19.77 -8.39
N LYS A 125 -13.70 20.64 -7.42
CA LYS A 125 -12.52 21.53 -7.46
C LYS A 125 -11.21 20.74 -7.47
N TRP A 126 -11.07 19.77 -6.56
CA TRP A 126 -9.89 18.91 -6.50
C TRP A 126 -9.73 18.03 -7.75
N PHE A 127 -10.82 17.44 -8.24
CA PHE A 127 -10.79 16.61 -9.45
C PHE A 127 -10.44 17.42 -10.71
N SER A 128 -11.08 18.57 -10.93
CA SER A 128 -10.74 19.44 -12.07
C SER A 128 -9.31 19.98 -11.99
N GLY A 129 -8.82 20.33 -10.78
CA GLY A 129 -7.43 20.68 -10.56
C GLY A 129 -6.47 19.53 -10.89
N TYR A 130 -6.84 18.29 -10.52
CA TYR A 130 -6.06 17.09 -10.84
C TYR A 130 -5.97 16.84 -12.36
N ILE A 131 -7.10 16.88 -13.08
CA ILE A 131 -7.14 16.75 -14.53
C ILE A 131 -6.28 17.84 -15.20
N LEU A 132 -6.34 19.09 -14.72
CA LEU A 132 -5.53 20.19 -15.25
C LEU A 132 -4.02 19.95 -15.04
N LEU A 133 -3.61 19.50 -13.85
CA LEU A 133 -2.20 19.20 -13.52
C LEU A 133 -1.64 18.05 -14.38
N ILE A 134 -2.38 16.95 -14.52
CA ILE A 134 -1.99 15.81 -15.35
C ILE A 134 -1.95 16.19 -16.84
N THR A 135 -2.91 17.00 -17.31
CA THR A 135 -2.91 17.51 -18.69
C THR A 135 -1.69 18.41 -18.96
N ALA A 136 -1.35 19.29 -18.03
CA ALA A 136 -0.17 20.16 -18.15
C ALA A 136 1.13 19.33 -18.17
N ALA A 137 1.27 18.32 -17.30
CA ALA A 137 2.43 17.43 -17.29
C ALA A 137 2.55 16.61 -18.58
N ALA A 138 1.44 16.09 -19.12
CA ALA A 138 1.41 15.40 -20.41
C ALA A 138 1.74 16.32 -21.60
N LEU A 139 1.36 17.60 -21.55
CA LEU A 139 1.76 18.59 -22.55
C LEU A 139 3.27 18.90 -22.45
N ILE A 140 3.83 19.04 -21.24
CA ILE A 140 5.28 19.20 -21.04
C ILE A 140 6.03 17.98 -21.61
N ALA A 141 5.55 16.76 -21.31
CA ALA A 141 6.14 15.50 -21.77
C ALA A 141 6.13 15.34 -23.30
N SER A 142 5.11 15.89 -23.98
CA SER A 142 4.92 15.74 -25.43
C SER A 142 5.41 16.93 -26.27
N ARG A 143 5.66 18.10 -25.67
CA ARG A 143 5.98 19.34 -26.41
C ARG A 143 7.21 20.10 -25.94
N ALA A 144 7.74 19.85 -24.74
CA ALA A 144 8.82 20.65 -24.16
C ALA A 144 9.99 19.80 -23.62
N LEU A 145 9.78 19.11 -22.49
CA LEU A 145 10.81 18.38 -21.76
C LEU A 145 10.24 17.00 -21.38
N ARG A 146 10.52 15.99 -22.21
CA ARG A 146 9.98 14.62 -22.09
C ARG A 146 10.14 14.08 -20.66
N GLU A 147 11.38 13.99 -20.18
CA GLU A 147 11.66 13.38 -18.87
C GLU A 147 11.05 14.18 -17.70
N LEU A 148 11.08 15.52 -17.76
CA LEU A 148 10.42 16.35 -16.75
C LEU A 148 8.91 16.10 -16.70
N GLY A 149 8.25 15.99 -17.86
CA GLY A 149 6.83 15.69 -17.92
C GLY A 149 6.49 14.29 -17.41
N LEU A 150 7.33 13.29 -17.65
CA LEU A 150 7.18 11.93 -17.10
C LEU A 150 7.38 11.90 -15.58
N VAL A 151 8.38 12.62 -15.05
CA VAL A 151 8.57 12.80 -13.60
C VAL A 151 7.36 13.50 -12.98
N LEU A 152 6.85 14.56 -13.60
CA LEU A 152 5.66 15.28 -13.12
C LEU A 152 4.41 14.38 -13.10
N LEU A 153 4.18 13.58 -14.15
CA LEU A 153 3.06 12.62 -14.19
C LEU A 153 3.14 11.58 -13.07
N SER A 154 4.34 11.19 -12.65
CA SER A 154 4.56 10.22 -11.57
C SER A 154 4.32 10.81 -10.16
N VAL A 155 4.67 12.09 -9.97
CA VAL A 155 4.69 12.75 -8.64
C VAL A 155 3.41 13.54 -8.34
N LEU A 156 2.78 14.15 -9.34
CA LEU A 156 1.56 14.95 -9.16
C LEU A 156 0.34 14.17 -8.61
N PRO A 157 0.11 12.87 -8.93
CA PRO A 157 -0.94 12.07 -8.32
C PRO A 157 -0.80 11.98 -6.80
N ALA A 158 0.40 11.63 -6.32
CA ALA A 158 0.71 11.52 -4.91
C ALA A 158 0.57 12.87 -4.18
N ILE A 159 1.16 13.94 -4.73
CA ILE A 159 1.03 15.29 -4.15
C ILE A 159 -0.44 15.70 -4.05
N THR A 160 -1.25 15.47 -5.08
CA THR A 160 -2.66 15.89 -5.10
C THR A 160 -3.48 15.12 -4.06
N LEU A 161 -3.34 13.80 -4.00
CA LEU A 161 -4.07 12.94 -3.05
C LEU A 161 -3.66 13.19 -1.59
N LEU A 162 -2.37 13.36 -1.31
CA LEU A 162 -1.89 13.70 0.03
C LEU A 162 -2.29 15.11 0.47
N SER A 163 -2.28 16.09 -0.45
CA SER A 163 -2.71 17.46 -0.13
C SER A 163 -4.22 17.55 0.16
N PHE A 164 -5.03 16.75 -0.55
CA PHE A 164 -6.46 16.61 -0.25
C PHE A 164 -6.69 16.03 1.15
N LEU A 165 -5.93 14.99 1.52
CA LEU A 165 -6.05 14.35 2.83
C LEU A 165 -5.52 15.24 3.98
N GLU A 166 -4.42 15.97 3.78
CA GLU A 166 -3.93 17.00 4.72
C GLU A 166 -5.02 18.04 4.97
N MET A 167 -5.61 18.58 3.90
CA MET A 167 -6.64 19.61 4.02
C MET A 167 -7.89 19.06 4.72
N ARG A 168 -8.27 17.81 4.44
CA ARG A 168 -9.49 17.20 4.99
C ARG A 168 -9.37 16.84 6.47
N PHE A 169 -8.17 16.49 6.96
CA PHE A 169 -7.96 15.96 8.31
C PHE A 169 -6.93 16.75 9.13
N ARG A 170 -6.71 18.04 8.78
CA ARG A 170 -5.60 18.88 9.26
C ARG A 170 -5.32 18.80 10.77
N LYS A 171 -6.35 18.85 11.62
CA LYS A 171 -6.21 18.79 13.09
C LYS A 171 -5.51 17.51 13.56
N SER A 172 -5.81 16.40 12.89
CA SER A 172 -5.37 15.06 13.25
C SER A 172 -4.01 14.68 12.65
N VAL A 173 -3.45 15.46 11.72
CA VAL A 173 -2.29 15.06 10.91
C VAL A 173 -1.14 16.05 10.98
N ILE A 174 0.05 15.54 11.28
CA ILE A 174 1.26 16.34 11.37
C ILE A 174 2.06 16.16 10.07
N ARG A 175 2.23 17.25 9.31
CA ARG A 175 2.93 17.22 8.01
C ARG A 175 4.34 16.65 8.08
N MET A 176 5.05 16.87 9.18
CA MET A 176 6.36 16.25 9.42
C MET A 176 6.26 14.71 9.44
N GLN A 177 5.25 14.13 10.11
CA GLN A 177 5.05 12.69 10.13
C GLN A 177 4.56 12.14 8.78
N MET A 178 3.83 12.92 7.98
CA MET A 178 3.51 12.56 6.60
C MET A 178 4.80 12.41 5.77
N LEU A 179 5.71 13.39 5.83
CA LEU A 179 7.00 13.35 5.14
C LEU A 179 7.89 12.20 5.64
N ILE A 180 8.03 12.02 6.95
CA ILE A 180 8.82 10.92 7.54
C ILE A 180 8.26 9.56 7.08
N THR A 181 6.94 9.38 7.03
CA THR A 181 6.34 8.11 6.59
C THR A 181 6.45 7.89 5.08
N PHE A 182 6.35 8.95 4.28
CA PHE A 182 6.58 8.87 2.83
C PHE A 182 8.03 8.47 2.51
N PHE A 183 9.02 9.21 3.03
CA PHE A 183 10.43 8.93 2.73
C PHE A 183 10.93 7.63 3.36
N GLU A 184 10.41 7.21 4.52
CA GLU A 184 10.75 5.88 5.04
C GLU A 184 10.16 4.76 4.16
N ALA A 185 8.94 4.92 3.64
CA ALA A 185 8.40 3.96 2.68
C ALA A 185 9.23 3.89 1.39
N VAL A 186 9.79 5.02 0.91
CA VAL A 186 10.80 5.01 -0.17
C VAL A 186 12.08 4.26 0.24
N LEU A 187 12.56 4.40 1.48
CA LEU A 187 13.72 3.63 1.97
C LEU A 187 13.42 2.13 2.07
N TRP A 188 12.20 1.73 2.44
CA TRP A 188 11.75 0.34 2.45
C TRP A 188 11.73 -0.30 1.04
N MET A 189 11.62 0.47 -0.04
CA MET A 189 11.78 -0.08 -1.41
C MET A 189 13.16 -0.73 -1.61
N ILE A 190 14.22 -0.25 -0.96
CA ILE A 190 15.59 -0.72 -1.21
C ILE A 190 15.77 -2.21 -0.85
N PRO A 191 15.51 -2.67 0.40
CA PRO A 191 15.59 -4.09 0.72
C PRO A 191 14.52 -4.93 0.03
N ILE A 192 13.36 -4.35 -0.29
CA ILE A 192 12.24 -5.04 -0.93
C ILE A 192 12.56 -5.35 -2.41
N VAL A 193 13.03 -4.38 -3.19
CA VAL A 193 13.47 -4.61 -4.57
C VAL A 193 14.63 -5.61 -4.65
N ILE A 194 15.53 -5.65 -3.65
CA ILE A 194 16.56 -6.71 -3.56
C ILE A 194 15.90 -8.08 -3.35
N LEU A 195 14.96 -8.19 -2.41
CA LEU A 195 14.24 -9.43 -2.10
C LEU A 195 13.41 -9.92 -3.31
N GLU A 196 12.69 -9.01 -3.99
CA GLU A 196 11.92 -9.28 -5.20
C GLU A 196 12.80 -9.80 -6.34
N ASN A 197 13.94 -9.16 -6.61
CA ASN A 197 14.87 -9.63 -7.65
C ASN A 197 15.45 -11.01 -7.32
N VAL A 198 15.77 -11.28 -6.05
CA VAL A 198 16.20 -12.61 -5.59
C VAL A 198 15.08 -13.63 -5.76
N THR A 199 13.85 -13.32 -5.34
CA THR A 199 12.70 -14.22 -5.48
C THR A 199 12.32 -14.45 -6.95
N ASN A 200 12.35 -13.43 -7.81
CA ASN A 200 12.15 -13.57 -9.26
C ASN A 200 13.23 -14.46 -9.88
N TYR A 201 14.50 -14.26 -9.51
CA TYR A 201 15.60 -15.10 -10.00
C TYR A 201 15.38 -16.58 -9.64
N PHE A 202 14.99 -16.89 -8.40
CA PHE A 202 14.77 -18.28 -7.97
C PHE A 202 13.45 -18.90 -8.47
N LEU A 203 12.34 -18.16 -8.49
CA LEU A 203 11.01 -18.70 -8.81
C LEU A 203 10.64 -18.64 -10.30
N ILE A 204 11.19 -17.68 -11.06
CA ILE A 204 10.82 -17.44 -12.48
C ILE A 204 12.01 -17.74 -13.41
N VAL A 205 13.19 -17.21 -13.12
CA VAL A 205 14.36 -17.35 -14.03
C VAL A 205 14.98 -18.73 -13.92
N ARG A 206 15.30 -19.20 -12.71
CA ARG A 206 15.95 -20.50 -12.48
C ARG A 206 15.12 -21.71 -12.91
N THR A 207 13.81 -21.56 -12.84
CA THR A 207 12.77 -22.54 -13.21
C THR A 207 12.38 -22.47 -14.69
N ASN A 208 12.81 -21.43 -15.40
CA ASN A 208 12.44 -21.12 -16.79
C ASN A 208 10.91 -21.00 -16.99
N LEU A 209 10.21 -20.35 -16.07
CA LEU A 209 8.80 -20.03 -16.29
C LEU A 209 8.66 -18.98 -17.42
N PRO A 210 7.70 -19.15 -18.36
CA PRO A 210 7.43 -18.17 -19.40
C PRO A 210 6.94 -16.86 -18.76
N LYS A 211 7.30 -15.71 -19.34
CA LYS A 211 7.00 -14.39 -18.76
C LYS A 211 5.68 -13.79 -19.25
N ASP A 212 5.16 -14.30 -20.36
CA ASP A 212 4.06 -13.73 -21.12
C ASP A 212 3.21 -14.82 -21.82
N GLY A 213 2.01 -14.44 -22.26
CA GLY A 213 1.09 -15.31 -22.99
C GLY A 213 0.05 -16.03 -22.12
N LEU A 214 -0.93 -16.65 -22.78
CA LEU A 214 -2.11 -17.26 -22.13
C LEU A 214 -1.98 -18.79 -22.03
N CYS A 215 -0.93 -19.25 -21.35
CA CYS A 215 -0.68 -20.68 -21.08
C CYS A 215 -0.72 -20.98 -19.57
N GLY A 216 -0.88 -22.25 -19.17
CA GLY A 216 -0.96 -22.63 -17.75
C GLY A 216 0.26 -22.23 -16.91
N MET A 217 1.47 -22.42 -17.45
CA MET A 217 2.72 -21.97 -16.80
C MET A 217 2.90 -20.45 -16.83
N CYS A 218 2.32 -19.78 -17.83
CA CYS A 218 2.33 -18.33 -17.98
C CYS A 218 1.43 -17.68 -16.92
N ILE A 219 0.23 -18.24 -16.72
CA ILE A 219 -0.70 -17.89 -15.64
C ILE A 219 -0.04 -18.08 -14.27
N LEU A 220 0.66 -19.20 -14.04
CA LEU A 220 1.41 -19.42 -12.80
C LEU A 220 2.53 -18.39 -12.60
N SER A 221 3.26 -18.03 -13.67
CA SER A 221 4.31 -17.02 -13.67
C SER A 221 3.79 -15.65 -13.28
N SER A 222 2.75 -15.16 -13.96
CA SER A 222 2.09 -13.88 -13.65
C SER A 222 1.49 -13.89 -12.23
N PHE A 223 0.95 -15.02 -11.77
CA PHE A 223 0.39 -15.14 -10.41
C PHE A 223 1.49 -15.01 -9.34
N LEU A 224 2.62 -15.71 -9.49
CA LEU A 224 3.74 -15.62 -8.57
C LEU A 224 4.36 -14.21 -8.58
N GLN A 225 4.50 -13.60 -9.76
CA GLN A 225 5.02 -12.24 -9.90
C GLN A 225 4.11 -11.20 -9.22
N ALA A 226 2.80 -11.29 -9.43
CA ALA A 226 1.84 -10.30 -8.94
C ALA A 226 1.50 -10.44 -7.45
N TYR A 227 1.19 -11.65 -6.98
CA TYR A 227 0.71 -11.84 -5.59
C TYR A 227 1.83 -12.09 -4.58
N LEU A 228 2.90 -12.82 -4.96
CA LEU A 228 3.97 -13.19 -4.03
C LEU A 228 5.18 -12.25 -4.11
N ILE A 229 5.56 -11.80 -5.31
CA ILE A 229 6.72 -10.92 -5.48
C ILE A 229 6.31 -9.47 -5.19
N ALA A 230 5.55 -8.81 -6.07
CA ALA A 230 5.14 -7.42 -5.84
C ALA A 230 4.13 -7.28 -4.68
N GLY A 231 2.93 -7.88 -4.83
CA GLY A 231 1.82 -7.76 -3.89
C GLY A 231 2.19 -8.02 -2.44
N PHE A 232 2.74 -9.19 -2.12
CA PHE A 232 3.05 -9.58 -0.74
C PHE A 232 4.20 -8.76 -0.13
N PHE A 233 5.33 -8.58 -0.81
CA PHE A 233 6.47 -7.89 -0.21
C PHE A 233 6.22 -6.39 -0.07
N GLU A 234 5.67 -5.71 -1.08
CA GLU A 234 5.37 -4.28 -0.97
C GLU A 234 4.33 -3.98 0.12
N GLU A 235 3.19 -4.69 0.15
CA GLU A 235 2.14 -4.41 1.12
C GLU A 235 2.60 -4.76 2.55
N SER A 236 3.47 -5.77 2.71
CA SER A 236 4.18 -6.02 3.97
C SER A 236 5.06 -4.83 4.39
N ALA A 237 5.76 -4.19 3.45
CA ALA A 237 6.63 -3.06 3.73
C ALA A 237 5.85 -1.76 4.01
N LYS A 238 4.79 -1.47 3.25
CA LYS A 238 3.81 -0.41 3.55
C LYS A 238 3.22 -0.59 4.95
N TYR A 239 2.90 -1.82 5.34
CA TYR A 239 2.45 -2.16 6.69
C TYR A 239 3.53 -1.95 7.76
N LEU A 240 4.78 -2.39 7.54
CA LEU A 240 5.87 -2.21 8.50
C LEU A 240 6.15 -0.73 8.77
N ALA A 241 6.19 0.08 7.71
CA ALA A 241 6.33 1.54 7.82
C ALA A 241 5.24 2.13 8.74
N VAL A 242 3.96 1.79 8.57
CA VAL A 242 2.91 2.34 9.45
C VAL A 242 2.89 1.69 10.83
N ARG A 243 3.12 0.37 10.96
CA ARG A 243 3.08 -0.39 12.22
C ARG A 243 3.93 0.28 13.31
N ARG A 244 5.11 0.80 12.96
CA ARG A 244 6.05 1.42 13.91
C ARG A 244 5.49 2.65 14.66
N ILE A 245 4.54 3.37 14.06
CA ILE A 245 3.99 4.62 14.62
C ILE A 245 2.63 4.45 15.31
N ILE A 246 1.98 3.28 15.21
CA ILE A 246 0.62 3.08 15.75
C ILE A 246 0.51 3.53 17.21
N TYR A 247 1.40 3.08 18.10
CA TYR A 247 1.36 3.43 19.53
C TYR A 247 2.18 4.69 19.91
N LYS A 248 2.58 5.53 18.95
CA LYS A 248 3.22 6.82 19.26
C LYS A 248 2.19 7.83 19.79
N SER A 249 2.67 8.72 20.65
CA SER A 249 1.93 9.78 21.35
C SER A 249 1.17 10.69 20.39
N TYR A 250 1.84 11.19 19.35
CA TYR A 250 1.25 12.06 18.32
C TYR A 250 0.17 11.41 17.43
N VAL A 251 -0.08 10.10 17.55
CA VAL A 251 -1.16 9.40 16.83
C VAL A 251 -2.40 9.37 17.71
N VAL A 252 -2.98 10.55 17.99
CA VAL A 252 -4.14 10.70 18.90
C VAL A 252 -5.49 10.35 18.26
N ASP A 253 -5.58 10.35 16.93
CA ASP A 253 -6.84 10.24 16.19
C ASP A 253 -6.74 9.16 15.10
N PRO A 254 -7.77 8.31 14.88
CA PRO A 254 -7.76 7.29 13.82
C PRO A 254 -7.60 7.88 12.39
N ARG A 255 -8.02 9.13 12.16
CA ARG A 255 -7.77 9.87 10.90
C ARG A 255 -6.27 9.97 10.58
N ALA A 256 -5.43 10.07 11.62
CA ALA A 256 -3.97 10.16 11.47
C ALA A 256 -3.39 8.92 10.78
N LEU A 257 -3.79 7.71 11.22
CA LEU A 257 -3.31 6.46 10.63
C LEU A 257 -3.83 6.27 9.20
N VAL A 258 -5.05 6.71 8.89
CA VAL A 258 -5.57 6.73 7.51
C VAL A 258 -4.66 7.56 6.61
N VAL A 259 -4.30 8.79 7.00
CA VAL A 259 -3.44 9.66 6.19
C VAL A 259 -1.98 9.18 6.13
N TYR A 260 -1.37 8.80 7.25
CA TYR A 260 0.02 8.31 7.25
C TYR A 260 0.19 7.01 6.43
N SER A 261 -0.83 6.15 6.37
CA SER A 261 -0.78 4.95 5.53
C SER A 261 -0.97 5.26 4.05
N CYS A 262 -1.75 6.30 3.72
CA CYS A 262 -1.76 6.85 2.37
C CYS A 262 -0.40 7.46 1.97
N CYS A 263 0.37 8.01 2.92
CA CYS A 263 1.75 8.45 2.67
C CYS A 263 2.68 7.28 2.34
N ALA A 264 2.53 6.13 3.01
CA ALA A 264 3.30 4.92 2.69
C ALA A 264 2.89 4.34 1.32
N GLY A 265 1.59 4.23 1.04
CA GLY A 265 1.08 3.74 -0.24
C GLY A 265 1.47 4.61 -1.44
N SER A 266 1.29 5.93 -1.33
CA SER A 266 1.68 6.88 -2.38
C SER A 266 3.19 6.97 -2.60
N ALA A 267 4.02 6.70 -1.58
CA ALA A 267 5.48 6.62 -1.75
C ALA A 267 5.90 5.47 -2.67
N PHE A 268 5.40 4.25 -2.40
CA PHE A 268 5.62 3.09 -3.28
C PHE A 268 5.14 3.42 -4.69
N GLY A 269 3.88 3.85 -4.84
CA GLY A 269 3.31 4.21 -6.13
C GLY A 269 4.08 5.28 -6.89
N THR A 270 4.66 6.28 -6.22
CA THR A 270 5.46 7.33 -6.87
C THR A 270 6.78 6.77 -7.43
N VAL A 271 7.44 5.88 -6.69
CA VAL A 271 8.73 5.28 -7.09
C VAL A 271 8.53 4.27 -8.22
N GLU A 272 7.55 3.38 -8.05
CA GLU A 272 7.03 2.48 -9.08
C GLU A 272 6.71 3.25 -10.36
N ASP A 273 5.86 4.28 -10.28
CA ASP A 273 5.37 4.99 -11.46
C ASP A 273 6.48 5.76 -12.16
N LEU A 274 7.44 6.33 -11.42
CA LEU A 274 8.64 6.93 -11.98
C LEU A 274 9.46 5.92 -12.81
N MET A 275 9.64 4.69 -12.30
CA MET A 275 10.38 3.63 -13.00
C MET A 275 9.63 3.16 -14.27
N TYR A 276 8.32 2.95 -14.19
CA TYR A 276 7.50 2.58 -15.36
C TYR A 276 7.43 3.70 -16.39
N ASN A 277 7.30 4.96 -15.97
CA ASN A 277 7.08 6.09 -16.87
C ASN A 277 8.33 6.48 -17.63
N LEU A 278 9.51 6.40 -17.01
CA LEU A 278 10.79 6.56 -17.71
C LEU A 278 11.04 5.40 -18.70
N SER A 279 10.65 4.16 -18.33
CA SER A 279 10.86 2.96 -19.16
C SER A 279 9.92 2.85 -20.36
N TYR A 280 8.64 3.16 -20.19
CA TYR A 280 7.58 2.93 -21.19
C TYR A 280 6.98 4.22 -21.76
N GLY A 281 7.25 5.38 -21.16
CA GLY A 281 6.88 6.69 -21.68
C GLY A 281 5.43 7.12 -21.46
N LEU A 282 5.00 8.10 -22.25
CA LEU A 282 3.83 8.95 -21.97
C LEU A 282 2.48 8.20 -21.91
N GLY A 283 2.29 7.15 -22.72
CA GLY A 283 1.05 6.37 -22.69
C GLY A 283 0.85 5.69 -21.33
N THR A 284 1.90 5.02 -20.85
CA THR A 284 1.95 4.40 -19.52
C THR A 284 1.77 5.44 -18.42
N ALA A 285 2.45 6.59 -18.53
CA ALA A 285 2.38 7.66 -17.53
C ALA A 285 0.99 8.29 -17.37
N ILE A 286 0.26 8.49 -18.47
CA ILE A 286 -1.13 8.96 -18.38
C ILE A 286 -2.03 7.89 -17.75
N VAL A 287 -1.88 6.61 -18.13
CA VAL A 287 -2.68 5.51 -17.58
C VAL A 287 -2.44 5.33 -16.08
N ARG A 288 -1.18 5.15 -15.68
CA ARG A 288 -0.81 4.81 -14.30
C ARG A 288 -1.04 5.96 -13.31
N ALA A 289 -0.99 7.22 -13.74
CA ALA A 289 -1.44 8.36 -12.94
C ALA A 289 -2.93 8.25 -12.52
N PHE A 290 -3.78 7.63 -13.34
CA PHE A 290 -5.20 7.37 -12.99
C PHE A 290 -5.46 5.99 -12.38
N THR A 291 -4.52 5.03 -12.47
CA THR A 291 -4.71 3.66 -11.96
C THR A 291 -3.77 3.28 -10.82
N SER A 292 -2.45 3.21 -11.05
CA SER A 292 -1.46 2.70 -10.09
C SER A 292 -1.34 3.57 -8.85
N VAL A 293 -0.95 4.85 -8.97
CA VAL A 293 -0.74 5.69 -7.77
C VAL A 293 -2.02 5.79 -6.92
N PRO A 294 -3.23 5.94 -7.51
CA PRO A 294 -4.49 5.77 -6.78
C PRO A 294 -4.66 4.39 -6.12
N LEU A 295 -4.29 3.28 -6.78
CA LEU A 295 -4.38 1.94 -6.20
C LEU A 295 -3.49 1.75 -4.97
N HIS A 296 -2.20 2.12 -5.03
CA HIS A 296 -1.32 2.00 -3.86
C HIS A 296 -1.77 2.94 -2.72
N CYS A 297 -2.38 4.09 -3.04
CA CYS A 297 -3.07 4.90 -2.05
C CYS A 297 -4.24 4.13 -1.42
N ALA A 298 -5.07 3.43 -2.20
CA ALA A 298 -6.18 2.64 -1.71
C ALA A 298 -5.72 1.45 -0.84
N THR A 299 -4.69 0.69 -1.22
CA THR A 299 -4.15 -0.42 -0.41
C THR A 299 -3.54 0.09 0.90
N GLY A 300 -2.77 1.18 0.84
CA GLY A 300 -2.30 1.91 2.02
C GLY A 300 -3.45 2.37 2.93
N LEU A 301 -4.54 2.89 2.38
CA LEU A 301 -5.72 3.29 3.16
C LEU A 301 -6.43 2.09 3.83
N ILE A 302 -6.43 0.89 3.21
CA ILE A 302 -6.95 -0.34 3.83
C ILE A 302 -6.07 -0.76 5.03
N ILE A 303 -4.74 -0.72 4.87
CA ILE A 303 -3.77 -0.92 5.96
C ILE A 303 -4.05 0.07 7.10
N GLY A 304 -4.20 1.36 6.78
CA GLY A 304 -4.44 2.43 7.74
C GLY A 304 -5.75 2.31 8.51
N THR A 305 -6.86 2.00 7.83
CA THR A 305 -8.14 1.74 8.51
C THR A 305 -8.05 0.54 9.45
N SER A 306 -7.37 -0.53 9.04
CA SER A 306 -7.19 -1.73 9.88
C SER A 306 -6.33 -1.46 11.12
N LEU A 307 -5.25 -0.68 10.98
CA LEU A 307 -4.39 -0.26 12.10
C LEU A 307 -5.09 0.75 13.04
N ALA A 308 -5.94 1.62 12.49
CA ALA A 308 -6.76 2.53 13.28
C ALA A 308 -7.80 1.78 14.12
N GLU A 309 -8.54 0.85 13.51
CA GLU A 309 -9.52 0.02 14.23
C GLU A 309 -8.87 -0.81 15.35
N ARG A 310 -7.66 -1.35 15.11
CA ARG A 310 -6.83 -2.00 16.14
C ARG A 310 -6.48 -1.08 17.31
N LYS A 311 -6.07 0.17 17.06
CA LYS A 311 -5.67 1.10 18.15
C LYS A 311 -6.86 1.62 18.94
N PHE A 312 -7.90 2.09 18.24
CA PHE A 312 -8.93 2.95 18.83
C PHE A 312 -10.20 2.21 19.23
N PHE A 313 -10.47 1.02 18.67
CA PHE A 313 -11.69 0.26 18.94
C PHE A 313 -11.43 -1.10 19.61
N GLN A 314 -10.27 -1.25 20.27
CA GLN A 314 -9.90 -2.41 21.11
C GLN A 314 -10.17 -3.78 20.43
N GLN A 315 -9.88 -3.89 19.14
CA GLN A 315 -9.90 -5.18 18.41
C GLN A 315 -8.64 -5.99 18.79
N ASP A 316 -8.64 -6.47 20.03
CA ASP A 316 -7.42 -6.76 20.81
C ASP A 316 -6.70 -8.06 20.43
N THR A 317 -7.31 -8.88 19.56
CA THR A 317 -6.66 -10.06 18.99
C THR A 317 -6.84 -10.11 17.49
N GLU A 318 -5.83 -9.68 16.72
CA GLU A 318 -5.51 -10.40 15.48
C GLU A 318 -4.13 -10.15 14.86
N ARG A 319 -3.75 -11.09 13.98
CA ARG A 319 -2.41 -11.31 13.44
C ARG A 319 -2.19 -10.46 12.19
N TRP A 320 -0.94 -10.06 11.96
CA TRP A 320 -0.49 -9.17 10.86
C TRP A 320 -1.09 -9.53 9.48
N TYR A 321 -1.24 -10.82 9.17
CA TYR A 321 -1.78 -11.27 7.88
C TYR A 321 -3.19 -10.75 7.58
N LYS A 322 -4.03 -10.48 8.59
CA LYS A 322 -5.38 -9.95 8.36
C LYS A 322 -5.39 -8.49 7.89
N THR A 323 -4.37 -7.72 8.25
CA THR A 323 -4.16 -6.38 7.67
C THR A 323 -3.68 -6.47 6.23
N LEU A 324 -2.95 -7.55 5.85
CA LEU A 324 -2.32 -7.69 4.53
C LEU A 324 -3.14 -8.43 3.49
N ILE A 325 -3.96 -9.43 3.85
CA ILE A 325 -4.65 -10.29 2.85
C ILE A 325 -5.44 -9.46 1.83
N LEU A 326 -6.20 -8.44 2.26
CA LEU A 326 -6.99 -7.65 1.33
C LEU A 326 -6.14 -6.68 0.47
N PRO A 327 -5.18 -5.91 1.03
CA PRO A 327 -4.19 -5.18 0.22
C PRO A 327 -3.45 -6.05 -0.80
N VAL A 328 -2.91 -7.19 -0.39
CA VAL A 328 -2.15 -8.12 -1.27
C VAL A 328 -3.04 -8.69 -2.37
N LEU A 329 -4.29 -9.05 -2.07
CA LEU A 329 -5.25 -9.50 -3.08
C LEU A 329 -5.61 -8.37 -4.06
N ILE A 330 -5.86 -7.15 -3.59
CA ILE A 330 -6.20 -6.00 -4.46
C ILE A 330 -5.02 -5.63 -5.36
N HIS A 331 -3.81 -5.51 -4.80
CA HIS A 331 -2.60 -5.19 -5.56
C HIS A 331 -2.26 -6.30 -6.56
N GLY A 332 -2.17 -7.54 -6.06
CA GLY A 332 -1.86 -8.70 -6.88
C GLY A 332 -2.89 -9.00 -7.96
N THR A 333 -4.18 -8.67 -7.78
CA THR A 333 -5.17 -8.83 -8.87
C THR A 333 -4.95 -7.80 -9.99
N TYR A 334 -4.60 -6.56 -9.65
CA TYR A 334 -4.31 -5.50 -10.63
C TYR A 334 -3.05 -5.82 -11.44
N ASP A 335 -1.98 -6.23 -10.77
CA ASP A 335 -0.73 -6.65 -11.41
C ASP A 335 -0.91 -7.91 -12.24
N PHE A 336 -1.64 -8.91 -11.72
CA PHE A 336 -1.93 -10.14 -12.45
C PHE A 336 -2.69 -9.88 -13.74
N ALA A 337 -3.70 -9.00 -13.71
CA ALA A 337 -4.41 -8.58 -14.91
C ALA A 337 -3.50 -7.78 -15.87
N SER A 338 -2.60 -6.95 -15.34
CA SER A 338 -1.66 -6.16 -16.13
C SER A 338 -0.60 -7.04 -16.83
N PHE A 339 -0.07 -8.06 -16.16
CA PHE A 339 0.92 -8.98 -16.72
C PHE A 339 0.28 -9.99 -17.68
N LEU A 340 -0.85 -10.62 -17.30
CA LEU A 340 -1.47 -11.68 -18.10
C LEU A 340 -2.06 -11.15 -19.43
N PHE A 341 -2.52 -9.90 -19.43
CA PHE A 341 -3.14 -9.27 -20.60
C PHE A 341 -2.28 -8.17 -21.25
N ALA A 342 -0.98 -8.13 -20.97
CA ALA A 342 -0.07 -7.06 -21.41
C ALA A 342 0.00 -6.80 -22.93
N SER A 343 -0.44 -7.75 -23.78
CA SER A 343 -0.19 -7.74 -25.22
C SER A 343 -1.44 -7.86 -26.10
N GLY A 344 -1.38 -7.20 -27.27
CA GLY A 344 -2.42 -7.25 -28.29
C GLY A 344 -3.78 -6.73 -27.83
N ASN A 345 -4.86 -7.25 -28.44
CA ASN A 345 -6.23 -6.83 -28.17
C ASN A 345 -6.68 -7.08 -26.72
N LEU A 346 -5.99 -7.97 -25.99
CA LEU A 346 -6.31 -8.28 -24.59
C LEU A 346 -5.91 -7.15 -23.63
N ALA A 347 -4.99 -6.24 -24.01
CA ALA A 347 -4.58 -5.11 -23.18
C ALA A 347 -5.75 -4.18 -22.82
N ILE A 348 -6.78 -4.10 -23.67
CA ILE A 348 -8.03 -3.36 -23.38
C ILE A 348 -8.80 -4.04 -22.24
N ALA A 349 -8.83 -5.37 -22.19
CA ALA A 349 -9.47 -6.12 -21.10
C ALA A 349 -8.66 -6.01 -19.80
N GLY A 350 -7.32 -6.10 -19.86
CA GLY A 350 -6.44 -5.86 -18.71
C GLY A 350 -6.65 -4.48 -18.09
N PHE A 351 -6.65 -3.44 -18.94
CA PHE A 351 -6.94 -2.06 -18.50
C PHE A 351 -8.35 -1.92 -17.90
N ALA A 352 -9.39 -2.48 -18.54
CA ALA A 352 -10.75 -2.43 -18.02
C ALA A 352 -10.89 -3.12 -16.65
N ILE A 353 -10.25 -4.29 -16.47
CA ILE A 353 -10.17 -4.99 -15.18
C ILE A 353 -9.45 -4.12 -14.15
N GLY A 354 -8.30 -3.53 -14.50
CA GLY A 354 -7.56 -2.62 -13.63
C GLY A 354 -8.39 -1.42 -13.16
N VAL A 355 -9.13 -0.78 -14.06
CA VAL A 355 -10.05 0.32 -13.73
C VAL A 355 -11.17 -0.12 -12.78
N VAL A 356 -11.74 -1.33 -12.97
CA VAL A 356 -12.75 -1.88 -12.05
C VAL A 356 -12.16 -2.16 -10.66
N ILE A 357 -10.92 -2.66 -10.57
CA ILE A 357 -10.21 -2.88 -9.30
C ILE A 357 -9.93 -1.56 -8.58
N VAL A 358 -9.49 -0.53 -9.30
CA VAL A 358 -9.28 0.83 -8.74
C VAL A 358 -10.58 1.41 -8.22
N ILE A 359 -11.66 1.41 -9.03
CA ILE A 359 -12.96 1.97 -8.61
C ILE A 359 -13.54 1.20 -7.41
N SER A 360 -13.50 -0.13 -7.43
CA SER A 360 -14.05 -0.95 -6.34
C SER A 360 -13.24 -0.83 -5.04
N SER A 361 -11.90 -0.75 -5.12
CA SER A 361 -11.06 -0.51 -3.93
C SER A 361 -11.30 0.87 -3.33
N TYR A 362 -11.47 1.93 -4.13
CA TYR A 362 -11.87 3.26 -3.63
C TYR A 362 -13.27 3.28 -2.99
N VAL A 363 -14.25 2.57 -3.56
CA VAL A 363 -15.59 2.42 -2.96
C VAL A 363 -15.50 1.67 -1.62
N TYR A 364 -14.67 0.62 -1.53
CA TYR A 364 -14.42 -0.12 -0.29
C TYR A 364 -13.75 0.76 0.78
N VAL A 365 -12.66 1.45 0.42
CA VAL A 365 -11.92 2.37 1.29
C VAL A 365 -12.84 3.48 1.79
N ARG A 366 -13.66 4.10 0.92
CA ARG A 366 -14.63 5.12 1.33
C ARG A 366 -15.61 4.57 2.37
N LYS A 367 -16.07 3.32 2.25
CA LYS A 367 -16.92 2.68 3.26
C LYS A 367 -16.18 2.46 4.60
N ARG A 368 -14.93 1.97 4.59
CA ARG A 368 -14.14 1.78 5.82
C ARG A 368 -13.80 3.10 6.52
N VAL A 369 -13.39 4.13 5.77
CA VAL A 369 -13.12 5.47 6.33
C VAL A 369 -14.40 6.11 6.89
N LEU A 370 -15.55 5.98 6.21
CA LEU A 370 -16.83 6.47 6.74
C LEU A 370 -17.30 5.70 7.98
N PHE A 371 -17.05 4.39 8.07
CA PHE A 371 -17.31 3.60 9.28
C PHE A 371 -16.44 4.09 10.45
N LEU A 372 -15.13 4.22 10.23
CA LEU A 372 -14.17 4.75 11.21
C LEU A 372 -14.56 6.15 11.70
N LEU A 373 -14.99 7.04 10.79
CA LEU A 373 -15.46 8.40 11.14
C LEU A 373 -16.82 8.41 11.88
N LYS A 374 -17.70 7.42 11.67
CA LYS A 374 -18.93 7.24 12.46
C LYS A 374 -18.65 6.64 13.84
N ALA A 375 -17.64 5.77 13.96
CA ALA A 375 -17.22 5.14 15.21
C ALA A 375 -16.35 6.05 16.11
N PHE A 376 -15.63 7.01 15.52
CA PHE A 376 -14.84 8.03 16.23
C PHE A 376 -15.28 9.43 15.77
N PRO A 377 -16.45 9.93 16.21
CA PRO A 377 -17.06 11.15 15.67
C PRO A 377 -16.31 12.43 16.06
N GLU A 378 -15.69 12.45 17.25
CA GLU A 378 -14.81 13.53 17.69
C GLU A 378 -13.54 13.62 16.82
N GLU A 379 -13.05 14.83 16.56
CA GLU A 379 -11.84 15.10 15.77
C GLU A 379 -10.82 15.78 16.68
N LEU A 380 -9.81 15.02 17.11
CA LEU A 380 -8.81 15.48 18.06
C LEU A 380 -7.74 16.32 17.37
N ASP A 381 -7.32 17.40 18.02
CA ASP A 381 -6.37 18.38 17.49
C ASP A 381 -4.96 18.14 18.04
N ALA A 382 -4.17 17.36 17.30
CA ALA A 382 -2.80 17.03 17.62
C ALA A 382 -1.89 18.27 17.67
N HIS A 383 -2.24 19.37 16.99
CA HIS A 383 -1.46 20.61 17.07
C HIS A 383 -1.67 21.33 18.40
N ASN A 384 -2.90 21.41 18.89
CA ASN A 384 -3.20 22.00 20.19
C ASN A 384 -2.61 21.15 21.33
N MET A 385 -2.75 19.82 21.26
CA MET A 385 -2.17 18.91 22.26
C MET A 385 -0.63 18.99 22.32
N ILE A 386 0.05 19.19 21.18
CA ILE A 386 1.50 19.47 21.16
C ILE A 386 1.81 20.86 21.75
N ALA A 387 1.03 21.89 21.42
CA ALA A 387 1.23 23.25 21.94
C ALA A 387 1.03 23.34 23.46
N ASN A 388 0.12 22.53 24.01
CA ASN A 388 -0.13 22.39 25.44
C ASN A 388 0.90 21.51 26.17
N GLY A 389 1.75 20.78 25.44
CA GLY A 389 2.72 19.83 26.02
C GLY A 389 2.11 18.49 26.45
N GLU A 390 0.89 18.16 26.02
CA GLU A 390 0.19 16.91 26.35
C GLU A 390 0.80 15.69 25.63
N ILE A 391 1.37 15.89 24.44
CA ILE A 391 1.96 14.84 23.60
C ILE A 391 3.27 15.30 22.94
N GLU A 392 4.24 14.39 22.85
CA GLU A 392 5.51 14.65 22.13
C GLU A 392 5.29 14.78 20.62
N ALA A 393 5.96 15.77 19.99
CA ALA A 393 5.96 15.96 18.55
C ALA A 393 6.75 14.85 17.81
N PRO A 394 6.40 14.51 16.56
CA PRO A 394 7.13 13.52 15.76
C PRO A 394 8.54 14.00 15.40
N GLY A 395 9.54 13.17 15.67
CA GLY A 395 10.93 13.39 15.29
C GLY A 395 11.65 12.08 14.96
N PHE A 396 12.86 12.19 14.40
CA PHE A 396 13.70 11.03 14.01
C PHE A 396 14.32 10.29 15.21
N GLY A 397 14.17 10.80 16.42
CA GLY A 397 14.68 10.17 17.64
C GLY A 397 13.82 9.00 18.10
N CYS A 398 14.40 7.80 18.07
CA CYS A 398 14.24 6.91 19.22
C CYS A 398 14.98 7.52 20.43
N CYS A 399 14.61 7.11 21.64
CA CYS A 399 15.19 7.58 22.91
C CYS A 399 14.89 9.06 23.28
N ASN A 400 13.66 9.33 23.71
CA ASN A 400 13.53 9.91 25.05
C ASN A 400 13.83 8.76 26.03
N PRO A 401 14.97 8.77 26.77
CA PRO A 401 15.39 7.63 27.58
C PRO A 401 14.44 7.32 28.76
N ASN A 402 13.56 8.24 29.12
CA ASN A 402 12.61 8.09 30.22
C ASN A 402 11.24 7.51 29.79
N ALA A 403 11.02 7.24 28.48
CA ALA A 403 9.68 7.10 27.92
C ALA A 403 9.35 5.76 27.20
N CYS A 404 10.24 4.77 27.16
CA CYS A 404 10.00 3.53 26.39
C CYS A 404 10.53 2.23 27.07
N PRO A 405 9.73 1.58 27.95
CA PRO A 405 10.05 0.25 28.50
C PRO A 405 9.78 -0.93 27.55
N SER A 406 9.08 -0.70 26.42
CA SER A 406 8.32 -1.74 25.71
C SER A 406 8.52 -1.77 24.18
N CYS A 407 9.67 -1.30 23.68
CA CYS A 407 10.06 -1.47 22.27
C CYS A 407 10.58 -2.90 21.97
N TYR A 408 9.72 -3.90 22.12
CA TYR A 408 9.93 -5.25 21.59
C TYR A 408 9.34 -5.34 20.17
N PHE A 409 10.08 -5.91 19.22
CA PHE A 409 9.79 -5.91 17.78
C PHE A 409 8.73 -6.95 17.36
#